data_AF-A0A942CL20-F1
#
_entry.id   AF-A0A942CL20-F1
#
_cell.length_a   1.000
_cell.length_b   1.000
_cell.length_c   1.000
_cell.angle_alpha   90.00
_cell.angle_beta   90.00
_cell.angle_gamma   90.00
#
_symmetry.space_group_name_H-M   'P 1'
#
loop_
_entity.id
_entity.type
_entity.pdbx_description
1 polymer ?
#
loop_
_entity_poly.entity_id
_entity_poly.type
_entity_poly.pdbx_seq_one_letter_code
_entity_poly.pdbx_strand_id
1 'polypeptide(L)'
;MPSLIFRKGLDMKDAVSGILTESYHSALIQEIKANDFTYQSGRLTVHLAQEFGFCYGVDRAVDYAYQARSRFPDQQVFLTGEIIHNPHVNDKLRGLGIRFLSDPGESLDRLGTSDVVILPAFGVTVEMLADLDARGCTLVDTTCGSVLNVWKNVRRYAEQGYTSVIHGKVWHEETQATASQAVERGGHYLVVYDQAETEIVCDYIRRGGDRDAFMARFASATSPGFDPDRDLQRVGLANQTTMLMSESLEVGEQLREAMLDRWGAAELAFHYQAFDTICSATQDRQDAVIALLRDRPIDLMLVIGGYNSSNTANLARICAESRPTFHIADPDCLVSHDAIRHRPVGAKDEVVSHGWLPAEGPVRVGLTSGASTPDNLVAAAIDRLNAFCNR
;
A
#
# COMPACT_ATOMS: atom_id res chain seq x y z
N MET A 1 30.96 -7.59 14.04
CA MET A 1 31.00 -6.25 13.39
C MET A 1 29.56 -5.87 13.11
N PRO A 2 29.15 -4.60 13.24
CA PRO A 2 27.79 -4.19 12.89
C PRO A 2 27.50 -4.55 11.41
N SER A 3 26.26 -4.92 11.09
CA SER A 3 25.90 -5.22 9.70
C SER A 3 26.10 -3.99 8.80
N LEU A 4 26.39 -4.26 7.54
CA LEU A 4 26.42 -3.22 6.51
C LEU A 4 24.99 -2.95 6.05
N ILE A 5 24.47 -1.75 6.30
CA ILE A 5 23.09 -1.36 5.91
C ILE A 5 23.10 -0.23 4.88
N PHE A 6 22.56 -0.50 3.69
CA PHE A 6 22.34 0.47 2.62
C PHE A 6 20.94 1.10 2.73
N ARG A 7 20.86 2.38 3.12
CA ARG A 7 19.59 3.15 3.21
C ARG A 7 19.46 4.27 2.17
N LYS A 8 20.57 4.64 1.53
CA LYS A 8 20.68 5.77 0.59
C LYS A 8 21.04 5.33 -0.83
N GLY A 9 20.77 4.07 -1.15
CA GLY A 9 21.07 3.46 -2.44
C GLY A 9 22.42 2.76 -2.46
N LEU A 10 22.75 2.24 -3.63
CA LEU A 10 23.96 1.45 -3.85
C LEU A 10 24.89 2.11 -4.88
N ASP A 11 24.63 3.36 -5.27
CA ASP A 11 25.37 4.16 -6.26
C ASP A 11 25.47 3.50 -7.65
N MET A 12 24.43 2.77 -8.05
CA MET A 12 24.40 2.00 -9.30
C MET A 12 23.19 2.31 -10.20
N LYS A 13 22.59 3.51 -10.04
CA LYS A 13 21.37 3.89 -10.75
C LYS A 13 21.52 3.82 -12.27
N ASP A 14 22.63 4.35 -12.81
CA ASP A 14 22.88 4.36 -14.25
C ASP A 14 23.05 2.95 -14.83
N ALA A 15 23.56 2.02 -14.02
CA ALA A 15 23.79 0.64 -14.44
C ALA A 15 22.49 -0.17 -14.63
N VAL A 16 21.39 0.23 -13.99
CA VAL A 16 20.11 -0.50 -14.03
C VAL A 16 18.98 0.26 -14.75
N SER A 17 19.14 1.57 -14.97
CA SER A 17 18.12 2.44 -15.58
C SER A 17 17.58 1.93 -16.92
N GLY A 18 18.45 1.42 -17.80
CA GLY A 18 18.04 0.87 -19.10
C GLY A 18 17.11 -0.35 -18.95
N ILE A 19 17.47 -1.27 -18.04
CA ILE A 19 16.69 -2.49 -17.79
C ILE A 19 15.34 -2.16 -17.16
N LEU A 20 15.29 -1.21 -16.21
CA LEU A 20 14.05 -0.74 -15.60
C LEU A 20 13.14 -0.07 -16.63
N THR A 21 13.71 0.75 -17.53
CA THR A 21 12.98 1.41 -18.61
C THR A 21 12.30 0.39 -19.52
N GLU A 22 13.07 -0.58 -20.02
CA GLU A 22 12.55 -1.66 -20.86
C GLU A 22 11.53 -2.54 -20.11
N SER A 23 11.72 -2.72 -18.80
CA SER A 23 10.89 -3.62 -18.00
C SER A 23 9.53 -3.06 -17.59
N TYR A 24 9.42 -1.75 -17.39
CA TYR A 24 8.27 -1.16 -16.69
C TYR A 24 7.66 0.08 -17.36
N HIS A 25 8.36 0.73 -18.29
CA HIS A 25 7.82 1.90 -19.00
C HIS A 25 7.12 1.52 -20.29
N SER A 26 6.29 2.42 -20.81
CA SER A 26 5.60 2.25 -22.10
C SER A 26 5.53 3.56 -22.88
N ALA A 27 5.87 3.51 -24.17
CA ALA A 27 5.74 4.64 -25.09
C ALA A 27 4.28 5.04 -25.29
N LEU A 28 3.37 4.07 -25.38
CA LEU A 28 1.92 4.30 -25.47
C LEU A 28 1.42 5.15 -24.29
N ILE A 29 1.90 4.87 -23.08
CA ILE A 29 1.51 5.67 -21.91
C ILE A 29 2.01 7.11 -22.00
N GLN A 30 3.21 7.35 -22.54
CA GLN A 30 3.71 8.71 -22.76
C GLN A 30 2.89 9.45 -23.81
N GLU A 31 2.49 8.78 -24.89
CA GLU A 31 1.61 9.34 -25.91
C GLU A 31 0.24 9.72 -25.32
N ILE A 32 -0.34 8.85 -24.49
CA ILE A 32 -1.62 9.11 -23.82
C ILE A 32 -1.51 10.30 -22.86
N LYS A 33 -0.45 10.38 -22.06
CA LYS A 33 -0.18 11.54 -21.19
C LYS A 33 -0.08 12.84 -21.99
N ALA A 34 0.61 12.81 -23.14
CA ALA A 34 0.71 13.97 -24.03
C ALA A 34 -0.63 14.36 -24.68
N ASN A 35 -1.55 13.39 -24.82
CA ASN A 35 -2.89 13.59 -25.38
C ASN A 35 -3.97 13.76 -24.31
N ASP A 36 -3.69 14.59 -23.29
CA ASP A 36 -4.63 14.90 -22.20
C ASP A 36 -5.23 13.64 -21.54
N PHE A 37 -4.36 12.67 -21.28
CA PHE A 37 -4.69 11.38 -20.67
C PHE A 37 -5.81 10.61 -21.39
N THR A 38 -5.93 10.80 -22.70
CA THR A 38 -7.00 10.20 -23.50
C THR A 38 -6.45 9.38 -24.66
N TYR A 39 -6.90 8.13 -24.77
CA TYR A 39 -6.65 7.25 -25.91
C TYR A 39 -7.95 7.05 -26.69
N GLN A 40 -7.90 7.16 -28.02
CA GLN A 40 -9.05 6.93 -28.89
C GLN A 40 -8.68 6.05 -30.07
N SER A 41 -9.49 5.02 -30.31
CA SER A 41 -9.34 4.12 -31.46
C SER A 41 -10.69 3.47 -31.78
N GLY A 42 -11.19 3.72 -32.99
CA GLY A 42 -12.51 3.27 -33.45
C GLY A 42 -13.63 3.57 -32.45
N ARG A 43 -14.29 2.55 -31.90
CA ARG A 43 -15.37 2.74 -30.91
C ARG A 43 -14.87 2.96 -29.48
N LEU A 44 -13.58 2.76 -29.20
CA LEU A 44 -13.00 2.84 -27.87
C LEU A 44 -12.47 4.25 -27.57
N THR A 45 -12.86 4.78 -26.42
CA THR A 45 -12.18 5.89 -25.74
C THR A 45 -11.75 5.40 -24.36
N VAL A 46 -10.46 5.53 -24.03
CA VAL A 46 -9.95 5.32 -22.67
C VAL A 46 -9.57 6.67 -22.08
N HIS A 47 -10.14 7.00 -20.92
CA HIS A 47 -9.74 8.13 -20.11
C HIS A 47 -8.88 7.61 -18.95
N LEU A 48 -7.58 7.88 -19.01
CA LEU A 48 -6.63 7.48 -17.99
C LEU A 48 -6.67 8.50 -16.84
N ALA A 49 -6.62 8.04 -15.60
CA ALA A 49 -6.46 8.94 -14.45
C ALA A 49 -5.16 9.73 -14.60
N GLN A 50 -5.13 10.97 -14.10
CA GLN A 50 -3.93 11.82 -14.20
C GLN A 50 -2.78 11.30 -13.33
N GLU A 51 -3.12 10.68 -12.21
CA GLU A 51 -2.20 10.05 -11.29
C GLU A 51 -2.49 8.55 -11.23
N PHE A 52 -1.50 7.75 -11.62
CA PHE A 52 -1.58 6.28 -11.71
C PHE A 52 -0.15 5.70 -11.74
N GLY A 53 -0.05 4.38 -11.73
CA GLY A 53 1.20 3.67 -11.95
C GLY A 53 2.14 3.71 -10.75
N PHE A 54 3.43 3.42 -10.95
CA PHE A 54 4.45 3.46 -9.90
C PHE A 54 4.50 4.81 -9.19
N CYS A 55 4.59 4.78 -7.86
CA CYS A 55 4.97 5.96 -7.08
C CYS A 55 6.48 5.97 -6.82
N TYR A 56 7.03 7.13 -6.45
CA TYR A 56 8.47 7.28 -6.18
C TYR A 56 9.03 6.26 -5.18
N GLY A 57 8.27 5.93 -4.12
CA GLY A 57 8.68 4.94 -3.13
C GLY A 57 8.83 3.54 -3.72
N VAL A 58 7.91 3.17 -4.63
CA VAL A 58 7.93 1.91 -5.37
C VAL A 58 9.07 1.89 -6.39
N ASP A 59 9.21 2.95 -7.19
CA ASP A 59 10.31 3.08 -8.16
C ASP A 59 11.67 2.85 -7.49
N ARG A 60 11.89 3.53 -6.36
CA ARG A 60 13.14 3.43 -5.61
C ARG A 60 13.36 2.02 -5.05
N ALA A 61 12.30 1.36 -4.57
CA ALA A 61 12.42 0.01 -4.02
C ALA A 61 12.78 -1.03 -5.08
N VAL A 62 12.13 -0.96 -6.24
CA VAL A 62 12.44 -1.81 -7.39
C VAL A 62 13.85 -1.50 -7.91
N ASP A 63 14.22 -0.23 -8.06
CA ASP A 63 15.57 0.19 -8.44
C ASP A 63 16.65 -0.38 -7.52
N TYR A 64 16.45 -0.31 -6.20
CA TYR A 64 17.40 -0.86 -5.22
C TYR A 64 17.49 -2.38 -5.29
N ALA A 65 16.40 -3.08 -5.60
CA ALA A 65 16.43 -4.54 -5.77
C ALA A 65 17.29 -4.93 -6.99
N TYR A 66 17.14 -4.23 -8.12
CA TYR A 66 17.98 -4.45 -9.30
C TYR A 66 19.45 -4.10 -9.02
N GLN A 67 19.71 -2.98 -8.33
CA GLN A 67 21.07 -2.59 -7.95
C GLN A 67 21.70 -3.60 -6.98
N ALA A 68 20.95 -4.12 -6.01
CA ALA A 68 21.43 -5.14 -5.08
C ALA A 68 21.86 -6.40 -5.83
N ARG A 69 21.04 -6.87 -6.80
CA ARG A 69 21.41 -8.01 -7.62
C ARG A 69 22.68 -7.76 -8.45
N SER A 70 22.79 -6.58 -9.07
CA SER A 70 23.96 -6.21 -9.87
C SER A 70 25.24 -6.00 -9.05
N ARG A 71 25.11 -5.46 -7.83
CA ARG A 71 26.24 -5.17 -6.94
C ARG A 71 26.83 -6.41 -6.31
N PHE A 72 26.00 -7.41 -6.04
CA PHE A 72 26.38 -8.63 -5.33
C PHE A 72 26.20 -9.86 -6.21
N PRO A 73 26.87 -9.94 -7.38
CA PRO A 73 26.62 -10.99 -8.37
C PRO A 73 26.93 -12.40 -7.85
N ASP A 74 27.91 -12.53 -6.95
CA ASP A 74 28.34 -13.83 -6.42
C ASP A 74 27.68 -14.21 -5.09
N GLN A 75 26.86 -13.33 -4.52
CA GLN A 75 26.16 -13.58 -3.25
C GLN A 75 24.70 -13.95 -3.49
N GLN A 76 24.13 -14.68 -2.53
CA GLN A 76 22.70 -14.91 -2.49
C GLN A 76 21.99 -13.62 -2.02
N VAL A 77 21.02 -13.17 -2.81
CA VAL A 77 20.22 -11.99 -2.52
C VAL A 77 18.81 -12.44 -2.15
N PHE A 78 18.36 -12.04 -0.98
CA PHE A 78 17.06 -12.37 -0.41
C PHE A 78 16.16 -11.16 -0.30
N LEU A 79 14.85 -11.38 -0.37
CA LEU A 79 13.81 -10.44 0.00
C LEU A 79 13.02 -11.02 1.17
N THR A 80 12.74 -10.23 2.20
CA THR A 80 12.01 -10.74 3.38
C THR A 80 10.56 -11.16 3.09
N GLY A 81 9.98 -10.63 2.01
CA GLY A 81 8.65 -10.95 1.51
C GLY A 81 8.52 -10.40 0.08
N GLU A 82 7.38 -9.82 -0.28
CA GLU A 82 7.25 -9.09 -1.55
C GLU A 82 7.99 -7.74 -1.53
N ILE A 83 8.61 -7.30 -2.63
CA ILE A 83 9.21 -5.94 -2.68
C ILE A 83 8.13 -4.86 -2.55
N ILE A 84 7.01 -5.13 -3.23
CA ILE A 84 5.77 -4.36 -3.32
C ILE A 84 4.63 -5.36 -3.63
N HIS A 85 3.39 -4.99 -3.34
CA HIS A 85 2.22 -5.82 -3.69
C HIS A 85 1.89 -5.75 -5.20
N ASN A 86 2.73 -6.37 -6.02
CA ASN A 86 2.53 -6.59 -7.44
C ASN A 86 3.21 -7.91 -7.89
N PRO A 87 2.43 -8.94 -8.27
CA PRO A 87 2.98 -10.25 -8.60
C PRO A 87 3.95 -10.20 -9.80
N HIS A 88 3.63 -9.43 -10.85
CA HIS A 88 4.47 -9.31 -12.04
C HIS A 88 5.88 -8.78 -11.71
N VAL A 89 5.97 -7.78 -10.83
CA VAL A 89 7.26 -7.22 -10.40
C VAL A 89 8.04 -8.23 -9.56
N ASN A 90 7.38 -8.91 -8.61
CA ASN A 90 8.03 -9.94 -7.79
C ASN A 90 8.53 -11.11 -8.64
N ASP A 91 7.77 -11.56 -9.64
CA ASP A 91 8.16 -12.64 -10.54
C ASP A 91 9.35 -12.26 -11.42
N LYS A 92 9.44 -10.99 -11.86
CA LYS A 92 10.66 -10.48 -12.52
C LYS A 92 11.86 -10.54 -11.60
N LEU A 93 11.74 -10.12 -10.33
CA LEU A 93 12.84 -10.20 -9.37
C LEU A 93 13.27 -11.65 -9.10
N ARG A 94 12.32 -12.59 -8.99
CA ARG A 94 12.63 -14.03 -8.94
C ARG A 94 13.40 -14.49 -10.18
N GLY A 95 13.00 -14.05 -11.37
CA GLY A 95 13.71 -14.31 -12.63
C GLY A 95 15.15 -13.79 -12.67
N LEU A 96 15.48 -12.77 -11.88
CA LEU A 96 16.85 -12.26 -11.71
C LEU A 96 17.68 -13.05 -10.68
N GLY A 97 17.09 -14.08 -10.06
CA GLY A 97 17.72 -14.90 -9.03
C GLY A 97 17.62 -14.32 -7.63
N ILE A 98 16.77 -13.32 -7.39
CA ILE A 98 16.45 -12.87 -6.02
C ILE A 98 15.48 -13.87 -5.41
N ARG A 99 15.83 -14.39 -4.22
CA ARG A 99 15.05 -15.41 -3.51
C ARG A 99 14.19 -14.76 -2.43
N PHE A 100 12.97 -15.25 -2.21
CA PHE A 100 12.03 -14.62 -1.28
C PHE A 100 11.90 -15.50 -0.04
N LEU A 101 12.07 -14.94 1.16
CA LEU A 101 11.99 -15.71 2.41
C LEU A 101 10.59 -16.25 2.70
N SER A 102 9.57 -15.72 2.01
CA SER A 102 8.21 -16.25 1.99
C SER A 102 8.02 -17.48 1.09
N ASP A 103 8.99 -17.78 0.21
CA ASP A 103 8.87 -18.91 -0.73
C ASP A 103 9.14 -20.25 -0.02
N PRO A 104 8.49 -21.35 -0.45
CA PRO A 104 8.70 -22.67 0.14
C PRO A 104 10.17 -23.11 0.13
N GLY A 105 10.67 -23.57 1.28
CA GLY A 105 12.05 -24.04 1.44
C GLY A 105 13.05 -22.93 1.79
N GLU A 106 12.61 -21.68 1.81
CA GLU A 106 13.37 -20.57 2.38
C GLU A 106 13.10 -20.42 3.88
N SER A 107 14.09 -19.92 4.61
CA SER A 107 13.94 -19.62 6.04
C SER A 107 14.91 -18.51 6.43
N LEU A 108 14.51 -17.70 7.39
CA LEU A 108 15.41 -16.73 8.05
C LEU A 108 16.58 -17.45 8.74
N ASP A 109 16.38 -18.69 9.20
CA ASP A 109 17.36 -19.39 10.04
C ASP A 109 18.66 -19.74 9.33
N ARG A 110 18.64 -19.85 8.00
CA ARG A 110 19.84 -20.18 7.21
C ARG A 110 20.68 -18.98 6.82
N LEU A 111 20.21 -17.76 7.12
CA LEU A 111 20.90 -16.53 6.73
C LEU A 111 22.11 -16.25 7.63
N GLY A 112 23.17 -15.71 7.03
CA GLY A 112 24.38 -15.30 7.73
C GLY A 112 25.20 -14.24 6.99
N THR A 113 26.48 -14.13 7.34
CA THR A 113 27.35 -13.02 6.91
C THR A 113 27.64 -12.95 5.42
N SER A 114 27.37 -14.02 4.67
CA SER A 114 27.54 -14.07 3.21
C SER A 114 26.31 -13.60 2.44
N ASP A 115 25.18 -13.38 3.11
CA ASP A 115 23.89 -13.13 2.47
C ASP A 115 23.55 -11.65 2.44
N VAL A 116 22.88 -11.25 1.36
CA VAL A 116 22.32 -9.90 1.19
C VAL A 116 20.81 -9.99 1.36
N VAL A 117 20.22 -9.13 2.18
CA VAL A 117 18.78 -9.13 2.47
C VAL A 117 18.19 -7.76 2.18
N ILE A 118 17.23 -7.72 1.25
CA ILE A 118 16.47 -6.55 0.86
C ILE A 118 15.22 -6.47 1.75
N LEU A 119 15.05 -5.32 2.41
CA LEU A 119 13.84 -4.99 3.16
C LEU A 119 12.87 -4.25 2.22
N PRO A 120 11.57 -4.59 2.21
CA PRO A 120 10.62 -4.09 1.22
C PRO A 120 10.21 -2.64 1.42
N ALA A 121 9.45 -2.09 0.46
CA ALA A 121 9.04 -0.68 0.47
C ALA A 121 8.18 -0.29 1.69
N PHE A 122 7.44 -1.25 2.25
CA PHE A 122 6.62 -1.09 3.46
C PHE A 122 7.39 -1.33 4.77
N GLY A 123 8.67 -1.69 4.68
CA GLY A 123 9.56 -1.92 5.81
C GLY A 123 9.37 -3.30 6.49
N VAL A 124 10.07 -3.48 7.61
CA VAL A 124 10.02 -4.68 8.45
C VAL A 124 9.89 -4.27 9.91
N THR A 125 9.52 -5.21 10.78
CA THR A 125 9.48 -4.95 12.22
C THR A 125 10.88 -4.72 12.79
N VAL A 126 10.95 -4.02 13.92
CA VAL A 126 12.20 -3.78 14.65
C VAL A 126 12.90 -5.09 15.03
N GLU A 127 12.12 -6.09 15.44
CA GLU A 127 12.63 -7.41 15.82
C GLU A 127 13.27 -8.13 14.64
N MET A 128 12.63 -8.10 13.46
CA MET A 128 13.19 -8.70 12.25
C MET A 128 14.47 -7.97 11.81
N LEU A 129 14.48 -6.64 11.86
CA LEU A 129 15.68 -5.87 11.55
C LEU A 129 16.85 -6.22 12.50
N ALA A 130 16.57 -6.35 13.80
CA ALA A 130 17.57 -6.72 14.80
C ALA A 130 18.09 -8.16 14.60
N ASP A 131 17.21 -9.12 14.26
CA ASP A 131 17.61 -10.50 13.97
C ASP A 131 18.54 -10.56 12.74
N LEU A 132 18.18 -9.87 11.66
CA LEU A 132 18.99 -9.81 10.44
C LEU A 132 20.36 -9.14 10.67
N ASP A 133 20.41 -8.08 11.48
CA ASP A 133 21.67 -7.42 11.89
C ASP A 133 22.53 -8.36 12.76
N ALA A 134 21.92 -9.06 13.73
CA ALA A 134 22.62 -10.00 14.61
C ALA A 134 23.22 -11.19 13.85
N ARG A 135 22.58 -11.62 12.76
CA ARG A 135 23.10 -12.64 11.83
C ARG A 135 24.25 -12.13 10.95
N GLY A 136 24.50 -10.82 10.95
CA GLY A 136 25.57 -10.17 10.19
C GLY A 136 25.29 -10.10 8.69
N CYS A 137 24.03 -10.20 8.26
CA CYS A 137 23.64 -10.08 6.86
C CYS A 137 23.99 -8.68 6.32
N THR A 138 24.25 -8.56 5.02
CA THR A 138 24.29 -7.24 4.37
C THR A 138 22.85 -6.80 4.07
N LEU A 139 22.43 -5.65 4.59
CA LEU A 139 21.04 -5.21 4.48
C LEU A 139 20.88 -4.10 3.44
N VAL A 140 19.86 -4.22 2.59
CA VAL A 140 19.43 -3.17 1.64
C VAL A 140 18.02 -2.73 2.02
N ASP A 141 17.92 -1.57 2.67
CA ASP A 141 16.67 -1.06 3.21
C ASP A 141 15.97 -0.17 2.18
N THR A 142 14.89 -0.69 1.60
CA THR A 142 14.12 0.02 0.58
C THR A 142 12.90 0.75 1.14
N THR A 143 12.71 0.77 2.46
CA THR A 143 11.54 1.35 3.14
C THR A 143 11.25 2.77 2.67
N CYS A 144 10.03 3.00 2.17
CA CYS A 144 9.58 4.26 1.60
C CYS A 144 9.71 5.43 2.59
N GLY A 145 10.11 6.61 2.09
CA GLY A 145 10.24 7.81 2.92
C GLY A 145 8.94 8.22 3.63
N SER A 146 7.78 7.98 3.02
CA SER A 146 6.48 8.23 3.66
C SER A 146 6.24 7.30 4.84
N VAL A 147 6.57 6.01 4.72
CA VAL A 147 6.49 5.04 5.82
C VAL A 147 7.44 5.42 6.96
N LEU A 148 8.68 5.84 6.62
CA LEU A 148 9.63 6.34 7.62
C LEU A 148 9.10 7.59 8.37
N ASN A 149 8.26 8.42 7.74
CA ASN A 149 7.63 9.54 8.42
C ASN A 149 6.53 9.09 9.40
N VAL A 150 5.76 8.06 9.06
CA VAL A 150 4.82 7.44 10.01
C VAL A 150 5.58 6.90 11.24
N TRP A 151 6.70 6.22 11.01
CA TRP A 151 7.56 5.70 12.08
C TRP A 151 8.10 6.80 13.00
N LYS A 152 8.48 7.96 12.44
CA LYS A 152 8.86 9.13 13.26
C LYS A 152 7.73 9.62 14.14
N ASN A 153 6.49 9.63 13.63
CA ASN A 153 5.32 10.09 14.38
C ASN A 153 4.97 9.15 15.54
N VAL A 154 4.92 7.83 15.32
CA VAL A 154 4.61 6.87 16.39
C VAL A 154 5.70 6.79 17.46
N ARG A 155 6.98 6.96 17.08
CA ARG A 155 8.08 7.10 18.04
C ARG A 155 7.96 8.38 18.86
N ARG A 156 7.61 9.50 18.22
CA ARG A 156 7.34 10.76 18.91
C ARG A 156 6.18 10.63 19.89
N TYR A 157 5.11 9.92 19.53
CA TYR A 157 4.00 9.65 20.44
C TYR A 157 4.47 8.89 21.69
N ALA A 158 5.23 7.82 21.52
CA ALA A 158 5.82 7.07 22.63
C ALA A 158 6.68 7.96 23.54
N GLU A 159 7.58 8.76 22.97
CA GLU A 159 8.45 9.69 23.72
C GLU A 159 7.66 10.77 24.48
N GLN A 160 6.46 11.13 24.01
CA GLN A 160 5.59 12.14 24.61
C GLN A 160 4.51 11.55 25.54
N GLY A 161 4.51 10.22 25.72
CA GLY A 161 3.55 9.50 26.56
C GLY A 161 2.14 9.42 25.96
N TYR A 162 2.03 9.42 24.63
CA TYR A 162 0.80 9.11 23.90
C TYR A 162 0.83 7.66 23.42
N THR A 163 -0.32 6.99 23.50
CA THR A 163 -0.56 5.72 22.82
C THR A 163 -0.82 5.95 21.34
N SER A 164 -0.17 5.17 20.47
CA SER A 164 -0.42 5.26 19.03
C SER A 164 -1.70 4.50 18.66
N VAL A 165 -2.77 5.22 18.30
CA VAL A 165 -3.91 4.62 17.61
C VAL A 165 -3.55 4.59 16.12
N ILE A 166 -3.41 3.40 15.56
CA ILE A 166 -3.00 3.19 14.17
C ILE A 166 -4.21 2.76 13.36
N HIS A 167 -4.72 3.64 12.50
CA HIS A 167 -5.75 3.29 11.53
C HIS A 167 -5.11 2.51 10.38
N GLY A 168 -5.46 1.23 10.27
CA GLY A 168 -4.85 0.34 9.30
C GLY A 168 -5.23 -1.12 9.50
N LYS A 169 -4.69 -1.99 8.65
CA LYS A 169 -4.96 -3.43 8.71
C LYS A 169 -3.95 -4.10 9.63
N VAL A 170 -4.38 -4.67 10.75
CA VAL A 170 -3.48 -5.32 11.72
C VAL A 170 -2.63 -6.46 11.12
N TRP A 171 -3.11 -7.07 10.05
CA TRP A 171 -2.40 -8.12 9.30
C TRP A 171 -1.45 -7.59 8.21
N HIS A 172 -1.44 -6.29 7.92
CA HIS A 172 -0.61 -5.72 6.86
C HIS A 172 0.79 -5.38 7.37
N GLU A 173 1.80 -5.69 6.58
CA GLU A 173 3.22 -5.62 6.93
C GLU A 173 3.65 -4.20 7.34
N GLU A 174 3.17 -3.18 6.62
CA GLU A 174 3.41 -1.77 6.98
C GLU A 174 2.88 -1.41 8.38
N THR A 175 1.69 -1.90 8.73
CA THR A 175 1.05 -1.64 10.03
C THR A 175 1.81 -2.36 11.13
N GLN A 176 2.21 -3.61 10.91
CA GLN A 176 3.03 -4.38 11.85
C GLN A 176 4.40 -3.73 12.08
N ALA A 177 5.06 -3.30 11.00
CA ALA A 177 6.32 -2.57 11.07
C ALA A 177 6.14 -1.27 11.87
N THR A 178 5.11 -0.48 11.56
CA THR A 178 4.79 0.77 12.28
C THR A 178 4.50 0.53 13.76
N ALA A 179 3.71 -0.48 14.10
CA ALA A 179 3.39 -0.84 15.48
C ALA A 179 4.64 -1.23 16.29
N SER A 180 5.57 -1.97 15.68
CA SER A 180 6.85 -2.32 16.35
C SER A 180 7.70 -1.09 16.70
N GLN A 181 7.60 0.00 15.92
CA GLN A 181 8.32 1.25 16.20
C GLN A 181 7.79 1.98 17.45
N ALA A 182 6.49 1.87 17.73
CA ALA A 182 5.91 2.41 18.95
C ALA A 182 6.45 1.68 20.19
N VAL A 183 6.51 0.34 20.12
CA VAL A 183 7.00 -0.51 21.21
C VAL A 183 8.50 -0.34 21.45
N GLU A 184 9.32 -0.20 20.39
CA GLU A 184 10.77 0.05 20.50
C GLU A 184 11.10 1.24 21.41
N ARG A 185 10.24 2.26 21.45
CA ARG A 185 10.40 3.46 22.28
C ARG A 185 9.66 3.39 23.62
N GLY A 186 9.19 2.20 24.01
CA GLY A 186 8.46 1.98 25.27
C GLY A 186 7.03 2.50 25.26
N GLY A 187 6.46 2.80 24.09
CA GLY A 187 5.08 3.23 23.92
C GLY A 187 4.10 2.08 23.75
N HIS A 188 2.81 2.43 23.81
CA HIS A 188 1.70 1.51 23.53
C HIS A 188 1.06 1.80 22.17
N TYR A 189 0.40 0.81 21.59
CA TYR A 189 -0.40 0.99 20.39
C TYR A 189 -1.74 0.24 20.47
N LEU A 190 -2.69 0.72 19.67
CA LEU A 190 -3.94 0.05 19.33
C LEU A 190 -4.19 0.23 17.83
N VAL A 191 -4.41 -0.85 17.09
CA VAL A 191 -4.78 -0.80 15.67
C VAL A 191 -6.30 -0.83 15.54
N VAL A 192 -6.86 0.05 14.72
CA VAL A 192 -8.28 0.04 14.32
C VAL A 192 -8.39 -0.06 12.82
N TYR A 193 -9.27 -0.93 12.33
CA TYR A 193 -9.41 -1.18 10.90
C TYR A 193 -10.41 -0.25 10.20
N ASP A 194 -11.55 0.01 10.84
CA ASP A 194 -12.68 0.72 10.25
C ASP A 194 -13.39 1.62 11.28
N GLN A 195 -14.47 2.27 10.84
CA GLN A 195 -15.30 3.13 11.69
C GLN A 195 -15.97 2.37 12.84
N ALA A 196 -16.39 1.12 12.61
CA ALA A 196 -17.06 0.34 13.63
C ALA A 196 -16.11 -0.01 14.79
N GLU A 197 -14.87 -0.38 14.47
CA GLU A 197 -13.81 -0.55 15.48
C GLU A 197 -13.48 0.77 16.17
N THR A 198 -13.38 1.85 15.41
CA THR A 198 -13.11 3.19 15.96
C THR A 198 -14.20 3.62 16.94
N GLU A 199 -15.47 3.38 16.64
CA GLU A 199 -16.60 3.73 17.50
C GLU A 199 -16.54 3.00 18.85
N ILE A 200 -16.14 1.71 18.86
CA ILE A 200 -15.92 0.94 20.09
C ILE A 200 -14.83 1.61 20.95
N VAL A 201 -13.73 2.04 20.32
CA VAL A 201 -12.63 2.75 21.01
C VAL A 201 -13.11 4.10 21.56
N CYS A 202 -13.82 4.87 20.75
CA CYS A 202 -14.38 6.16 21.13
C CYS A 202 -15.36 6.05 22.30
N ASP A 203 -16.21 5.02 22.31
CA ASP A 203 -17.15 4.79 23.41
C ASP A 203 -16.43 4.41 24.71
N TYR A 204 -15.40 3.56 24.63
CA TYR A 204 -14.56 3.25 25.78
C TYR A 204 -13.83 4.49 26.28
N ILE A 205 -13.30 5.32 25.37
CA ILE A 205 -12.69 6.61 25.72
C ILE A 205 -13.71 7.45 26.49
N ARG A 206 -14.93 7.66 25.99
CA ARG A 206 -15.92 8.54 26.64
C ARG A 206 -16.34 8.07 28.03
N ARG A 207 -16.62 6.77 28.17
CA ARG A 207 -17.41 6.23 29.29
C ARG A 207 -16.69 5.18 30.13
N GLY A 208 -15.51 4.72 29.69
CA GLY A 208 -14.96 3.44 30.15
C GLY A 208 -15.82 2.27 29.69
N GLY A 209 -15.64 1.10 30.29
CA GLY A 209 -16.48 -0.05 29.98
C GLY A 209 -15.98 -1.34 30.60
N ASP A 210 -16.42 -2.45 30.04
CA ASP A 210 -15.87 -3.77 30.36
C ASP A 210 -14.50 -3.92 29.70
N ARG A 211 -13.46 -3.75 30.52
CA ARG A 211 -12.06 -3.87 30.10
C ARG A 211 -11.76 -5.22 29.47
N ASP A 212 -12.28 -6.31 30.03
CA ASP A 212 -11.95 -7.66 29.58
C ASP A 212 -12.60 -7.94 28.22
N ALA A 213 -13.82 -7.44 28.00
CA ALA A 213 -14.48 -7.48 26.69
C ALA A 213 -13.74 -6.64 25.64
N PHE A 214 -13.25 -5.45 26.01
CA PHE A 214 -12.45 -4.61 25.12
C PHE A 214 -11.16 -5.31 24.71
N MET A 215 -10.43 -5.88 25.68
CA MET A 215 -9.19 -6.60 25.41
C MET A 215 -9.44 -7.86 24.59
N ALA A 216 -10.56 -8.57 24.77
CA ALA A 216 -10.93 -9.68 23.91
C ALA A 216 -11.18 -9.25 22.46
N ARG A 217 -11.82 -8.08 22.26
CA ARG A 217 -12.10 -7.54 20.91
C ARG A 217 -10.84 -7.11 20.15
N PHE A 218 -9.82 -6.60 20.86
CA PHE A 218 -8.58 -6.07 20.29
C PHE A 218 -7.34 -6.88 20.66
N ALA A 219 -7.50 -8.17 20.99
CA ALA A 219 -6.45 -9.03 21.51
C ALA A 219 -5.22 -9.13 20.57
N SER A 220 -5.45 -9.11 19.26
CA SER A 220 -4.38 -9.15 18.24
C SER A 220 -3.93 -7.77 17.76
N ALA A 221 -4.56 -6.70 18.25
CA ALA A 221 -4.44 -5.34 17.73
C ALA A 221 -3.83 -4.36 18.74
N THR A 222 -3.32 -4.84 19.87
CA THR A 222 -2.75 -4.01 20.94
C THR A 222 -1.32 -4.41 21.27
N SER A 223 -0.55 -3.48 21.82
CA SER A 223 0.79 -3.78 22.32
C SER A 223 0.75 -4.69 23.57
N PRO A 224 1.83 -5.44 23.86
CA PRO A 224 1.92 -6.19 25.10
C PRO A 224 1.73 -5.29 26.34
N GLY A 225 0.91 -5.73 27.29
CA GLY A 225 0.63 -4.99 28.53
C GLY A 225 -0.26 -3.75 28.36
N PHE A 226 -0.92 -3.61 27.20
CA PHE A 226 -1.92 -2.58 26.96
C PHE A 226 -3.07 -2.68 27.97
N ASP A 227 -3.44 -1.53 28.54
CA ASP A 227 -4.57 -1.37 29.46
C ASP A 227 -5.41 -0.19 28.98
N PRO A 228 -6.64 -0.39 28.48
CA PRO A 228 -7.43 0.69 27.90
C PRO A 228 -7.80 1.77 28.92
N ASP A 229 -7.83 1.47 30.23
CA ASP A 229 -8.13 2.47 31.27
C ASP A 229 -6.97 3.45 31.45
N ARG A 230 -5.74 3.01 31.18
CA ARG A 230 -4.51 3.83 31.26
C ARG A 230 -4.13 4.40 29.89
N ASP A 231 -4.08 3.54 28.89
CA ASP A 231 -3.41 3.81 27.61
C ASP A 231 -4.31 4.57 26.64
N LEU A 232 -5.63 4.57 26.81
CA LEU A 232 -6.53 5.43 26.02
C LEU A 232 -6.71 6.83 26.61
N GLN A 233 -5.98 7.19 27.66
CA GLN A 233 -6.05 8.54 28.23
C GLN A 233 -5.40 9.59 27.33
N ARG A 234 -4.34 9.25 26.59
CA ARG A 234 -3.65 10.17 25.68
C ARG A 234 -3.33 9.42 24.39
N VAL A 235 -3.94 9.81 23.28
CA VAL A 235 -3.78 9.10 22.00
C VAL A 235 -3.23 9.98 20.88
N GLY A 236 -2.34 9.38 20.12
CA GLY A 236 -1.79 9.90 18.88
C GLY A 236 -2.32 9.10 17.68
N LEU A 237 -2.97 9.74 16.70
CA LEU A 237 -3.42 9.05 15.49
C LEU A 237 -2.30 8.98 14.44
N ALA A 238 -2.03 7.76 13.96
CA ALA A 238 -1.29 7.50 12.74
C ALA A 238 -2.14 6.64 11.80
N ASN A 239 -1.89 6.74 10.50
CA ASN A 239 -2.55 5.96 9.47
C ASN A 239 -1.52 5.12 8.72
N GLN A 240 -1.91 3.90 8.32
CA GLN A 240 -1.24 3.19 7.25
C GLN A 240 -1.32 4.05 5.98
N THR A 241 -0.19 4.24 5.29
CA THR A 241 -0.02 5.26 4.23
C THR A 241 -0.97 5.10 3.03
N THR A 242 -1.55 3.91 2.87
CA THR A 242 -2.39 3.49 1.75
C THR A 242 -3.86 3.28 2.13
N MET A 243 -4.31 3.76 3.30
CA MET A 243 -5.72 3.76 3.69
C MET A 243 -6.54 4.77 2.85
N LEU A 244 -7.87 4.64 2.88
CA LEU A 244 -8.77 5.56 2.19
C LEU A 244 -8.75 6.91 2.95
N MET A 245 -8.61 8.01 2.22
CA MET A 245 -8.42 9.33 2.85
C MET A 245 -9.69 9.77 3.60
N SER A 246 -10.87 9.60 3.00
CA SER A 246 -12.15 9.93 3.65
C SER A 246 -12.34 9.18 4.96
N GLU A 247 -12.14 7.87 4.97
CA GLU A 247 -12.22 7.06 6.19
C GLU A 247 -11.20 7.49 7.24
N SER A 248 -9.97 7.82 6.84
CA SER A 248 -8.92 8.24 7.76
C SER A 248 -9.23 9.58 8.44
N LEU A 249 -9.83 10.52 7.69
CA LEU A 249 -10.31 11.79 8.23
C LEU A 249 -11.47 11.57 9.21
N GLU A 250 -12.41 10.70 8.88
CA GLU A 250 -13.54 10.36 9.76
C GLU A 250 -13.09 9.68 11.06
N VAL A 251 -12.16 8.73 10.98
CA VAL A 251 -11.56 8.08 12.16
C VAL A 251 -10.89 9.11 13.06
N GLY A 252 -10.11 10.03 12.48
CA GLY A 252 -9.45 11.08 13.25
C GLY A 252 -10.40 12.08 13.89
N GLU A 253 -11.50 12.40 13.23
CA GLU A 253 -12.51 13.28 13.80
C GLU A 253 -13.29 12.58 14.92
N GLN A 254 -13.65 11.30 14.77
CA GLN A 254 -14.31 10.52 15.81
C GLN A 254 -13.47 10.44 17.09
N LEU A 255 -12.17 10.15 16.95
CA LEU A 255 -11.25 10.10 18.10
C LEU A 255 -11.09 11.48 18.75
N ARG A 256 -10.99 12.54 17.94
CA ARG A 256 -10.91 13.92 18.44
C ARG A 256 -12.16 14.29 19.25
N GLU A 257 -13.34 13.95 18.74
CA GLU A 257 -14.62 14.21 19.42
C GLU A 257 -14.76 13.38 20.70
N ALA A 258 -14.38 12.10 20.69
CA ALA A 258 -14.39 11.29 21.92
C ALA A 258 -13.47 11.86 23.01
N MET A 259 -12.32 12.41 22.62
CA MET A 259 -11.39 13.08 23.53
C MET A 259 -11.96 14.41 24.02
N LEU A 260 -12.59 15.18 23.13
CA LEU A 260 -13.26 16.43 23.49
C LEU A 260 -14.41 16.19 24.49
N ASP A 261 -15.23 15.17 24.26
CA ASP A 261 -16.36 14.81 25.11
C ASP A 261 -15.92 14.46 26.54
N ARG A 262 -14.79 13.76 26.69
CA ARG A 262 -14.30 13.32 28.00
C ARG A 262 -13.54 14.39 28.77
N TRP A 263 -12.61 15.08 28.11
CA TRP A 263 -11.66 15.99 28.79
C TRP A 263 -11.96 17.47 28.58
N GLY A 264 -12.85 17.80 27.64
CA GLY A 264 -13.20 19.18 27.30
C GLY A 264 -12.16 19.88 26.44
N ALA A 265 -12.56 21.01 25.84
CA ALA A 265 -11.75 21.72 24.85
C ALA A 265 -10.42 22.24 25.39
N ALA A 266 -10.36 22.57 26.70
CA ALA A 266 -9.17 23.12 27.33
C ALA A 266 -8.01 22.11 27.39
N GLU A 267 -8.33 20.82 27.55
CA GLU A 267 -7.34 19.75 27.73
C GLU A 267 -7.13 18.92 26.44
N LEU A 268 -7.87 19.19 25.37
CA LEU A 268 -7.85 18.38 24.14
C LEU A 268 -6.42 18.22 23.58
N ALA A 269 -5.62 19.28 23.56
CA ALA A 269 -4.24 19.23 23.05
C ALA A 269 -3.32 18.34 23.91
N PHE A 270 -3.64 18.12 25.17
CA PHE A 270 -2.90 17.22 26.06
C PHE A 270 -3.29 15.76 25.84
N HIS A 271 -4.55 15.50 25.47
CA HIS A 271 -5.11 14.15 25.30
C HIS A 271 -5.09 13.63 23.87
N TYR A 272 -5.09 14.50 22.86
CA TYR A 272 -5.18 14.10 21.46
C TYR A 272 -4.15 14.79 20.57
N GLN A 273 -3.53 14.00 19.70
CA GLN A 273 -2.67 14.51 18.64
C GLN A 273 -2.88 13.69 17.37
N ALA A 274 -2.91 14.32 16.21
CA ALA A 274 -3.02 13.63 14.93
C ALA A 274 -2.02 14.20 13.95
N PHE A 275 -1.41 13.32 13.15
CA PHE A 275 -0.63 13.71 11.99
C PHE A 275 -1.19 13.04 10.75
N ASP A 276 -1.36 13.83 9.70
CA ASP A 276 -1.63 13.24 8.40
C ASP A 276 -0.43 12.39 7.97
N THR A 277 -0.73 11.13 7.75
CA THR A 277 0.22 10.04 7.54
C THR A 277 -0.17 9.21 6.32
N ILE A 278 -1.27 9.56 5.64
CA ILE A 278 -1.54 9.09 4.28
C ILE A 278 -0.47 9.69 3.37
N CYS A 279 0.11 8.86 2.49
CA CYS A 279 1.13 9.37 1.59
C CYS A 279 0.49 10.18 0.45
N SER A 280 1.20 11.21 -0.03
CA SER A 280 0.72 12.04 -1.14
C SER A 280 0.37 11.20 -2.37
N ALA A 281 1.20 10.21 -2.72
CA ALA A 281 0.94 9.33 -3.86
C ALA A 281 -0.40 8.58 -3.78
N THR A 282 -0.87 8.24 -2.57
CA THR A 282 -2.19 7.64 -2.37
C THR A 282 -3.28 8.70 -2.50
N GLN A 283 -3.12 9.86 -1.87
CA GLN A 283 -4.07 10.97 -1.98
C GLN A 283 -4.24 11.44 -3.43
N ASP A 284 -3.13 11.73 -4.11
CA ASP A 284 -3.08 12.21 -5.50
C ASP A 284 -3.84 11.25 -6.45
N ARG A 285 -3.72 9.93 -6.24
CA ARG A 285 -4.44 8.91 -7.02
C ARG A 285 -5.93 8.86 -6.70
N GLN A 286 -6.31 9.01 -5.43
CA GLN A 286 -7.71 9.09 -5.03
C GLN A 286 -8.36 10.35 -5.62
N ASP A 287 -7.69 11.50 -5.53
CA ASP A 287 -8.17 12.76 -6.10
C ASP A 287 -8.27 12.68 -7.62
N ALA A 288 -7.28 12.09 -8.30
CA ALA A 288 -7.30 11.92 -9.74
C ALA A 288 -8.42 10.99 -10.22
N VAL A 289 -8.72 9.91 -9.50
CA VAL A 289 -9.83 9.02 -9.89
C VAL A 289 -11.20 9.67 -9.62
N ILE A 290 -11.34 10.44 -8.54
CA ILE A 290 -12.55 11.22 -8.26
C ILE A 290 -12.77 12.27 -9.37
N ALA A 291 -11.72 13.01 -9.75
CA ALA A 291 -11.78 13.96 -10.85
C ALA A 291 -12.15 13.29 -12.18
N LEU A 292 -11.54 12.14 -12.48
CA LEU A 292 -11.84 11.34 -13.67
C LEU A 292 -13.33 10.96 -13.74
N LEU A 293 -13.90 10.44 -12.64
CA LEU A 293 -15.30 10.04 -12.54
C LEU A 293 -16.29 11.21 -12.71
N ARG A 294 -15.90 12.39 -12.22
CA ARG A 294 -16.69 13.62 -12.27
C ARG A 294 -16.64 14.28 -13.65
N ASP A 295 -15.46 14.36 -14.25
CA ASP A 295 -15.17 15.27 -15.37
C ASP A 295 -15.25 14.57 -16.74
N ARG A 296 -15.18 13.23 -16.78
CA ARG A 296 -15.20 12.47 -18.03
C ARG A 296 -16.45 11.60 -18.17
N PRO A 297 -16.99 11.44 -19.39
CA PRO A 297 -18.06 10.49 -19.64
C PRO A 297 -17.50 9.07 -19.63
N ILE A 298 -17.87 8.26 -18.64
CA ILE A 298 -17.33 6.90 -18.44
C ILE A 298 -18.46 5.88 -18.35
N ASP A 299 -18.40 4.81 -19.15
CA ASP A 299 -19.37 3.71 -19.09
C ASP A 299 -19.01 2.70 -17.99
N LEU A 300 -17.72 2.42 -17.82
CA LEU A 300 -17.18 1.51 -16.81
C LEU A 300 -15.77 1.90 -16.39
N MET A 301 -15.38 1.49 -15.18
CA MET A 301 -14.04 1.64 -14.64
C MET A 301 -13.25 0.34 -14.70
N LEU A 302 -12.01 0.42 -15.17
CA LEU A 302 -11.01 -0.64 -15.05
C LEU A 302 -9.91 -0.18 -14.09
N VAL A 303 -9.73 -0.93 -13.01
CA VAL A 303 -8.69 -0.64 -11.99
C VAL A 303 -7.69 -1.78 -12.00
N ILE A 304 -6.45 -1.49 -12.39
CA ILE A 304 -5.39 -2.50 -12.52
C ILE A 304 -4.38 -2.46 -11.36
N GLY A 305 -4.05 -3.63 -10.84
CA GLY A 305 -2.97 -3.83 -9.87
C GLY A 305 -3.21 -5.04 -8.97
N GLY A 306 -2.16 -5.51 -8.30
CA GLY A 306 -2.21 -6.71 -7.47
C GLY A 306 -3.31 -6.69 -6.39
N TYR A 307 -3.92 -7.85 -6.13
CA TYR A 307 -5.02 -7.99 -5.19
C TYR A 307 -4.65 -7.70 -3.72
N ASN A 308 -3.38 -7.86 -3.35
CA ASN A 308 -2.88 -7.51 -2.02
C ASN A 308 -2.60 -6.01 -1.84
N SER A 309 -2.66 -5.20 -2.90
CA SER A 309 -2.40 -3.76 -2.82
C SER A 309 -3.59 -3.02 -2.18
N SER A 310 -3.35 -2.48 -0.97
CA SER A 310 -4.32 -1.63 -0.27
C SER A 310 -4.72 -0.41 -1.10
N ASN A 311 -3.76 0.24 -1.74
CA ASN A 311 -4.00 1.41 -2.60
C ASN A 311 -4.92 1.04 -3.79
N THR A 312 -4.62 -0.06 -4.49
CA THR A 312 -5.45 -0.50 -5.64
C THR A 312 -6.88 -0.83 -5.21
N ALA A 313 -7.04 -1.53 -4.08
CA ALA A 313 -8.35 -1.86 -3.56
C ALA A 313 -9.16 -0.62 -3.20
N ASN A 314 -8.55 0.42 -2.62
CA ASN A 314 -9.22 1.68 -2.30
C ASN A 314 -9.62 2.46 -3.56
N LEU A 315 -8.81 2.46 -4.62
CA LEU A 315 -9.22 3.05 -5.91
C LEU A 315 -10.45 2.34 -6.49
N ALA A 316 -10.48 1.00 -6.44
CA ALA A 316 -11.62 0.22 -6.89
C ALA A 316 -12.89 0.51 -6.05
N ARG A 317 -12.76 0.71 -4.73
CA ARG A 317 -13.86 1.12 -3.86
C ARG A 317 -14.45 2.46 -4.28
N ILE A 318 -13.62 3.48 -4.48
CA ILE A 318 -14.05 4.82 -4.93
C ILE A 318 -14.79 4.73 -6.27
N CYS A 319 -14.25 3.99 -7.23
CA CYS A 319 -14.88 3.81 -8.54
C CYS A 319 -16.25 3.14 -8.44
N ALA A 320 -16.37 2.10 -7.61
CA ALA A 320 -17.57 1.28 -7.49
C ALA A 320 -18.77 2.04 -6.87
N GLU A 321 -18.54 3.15 -6.19
CA GLU A 321 -19.62 4.00 -5.66
C GLU A 321 -20.48 4.64 -6.76
N SER A 322 -19.91 4.86 -7.95
CA SER A 322 -20.60 5.60 -9.03
C SER A 322 -20.62 4.92 -10.39
N ARG A 323 -19.72 3.95 -10.65
CA ARG A 323 -19.63 3.27 -11.95
C ARG A 323 -19.42 1.76 -11.78
N PRO A 324 -19.92 0.94 -12.73
CA PRO A 324 -19.50 -0.45 -12.85
C PRO A 324 -17.97 -0.52 -12.88
N THR A 325 -17.37 -1.31 -11.98
CA THR A 325 -15.93 -1.30 -11.74
C THR A 325 -15.39 -2.72 -11.72
N PHE A 326 -14.28 -2.93 -12.44
CA PHE A 326 -13.58 -4.21 -12.52
C PHE A 326 -12.14 -4.05 -12.00
N HIS A 327 -11.82 -4.70 -10.87
CA HIS A 327 -10.46 -4.77 -10.34
C HIS A 327 -9.75 -6.00 -10.93
N ILE A 328 -8.79 -5.76 -11.83
CA ILE A 328 -7.97 -6.79 -12.45
C ILE A 328 -6.54 -6.79 -11.89
N ALA A 329 -5.95 -7.97 -11.69
CA ALA A 329 -4.56 -8.08 -11.23
C ALA A 329 -3.56 -7.71 -12.34
N ASP A 330 -3.89 -8.08 -13.57
CA ASP A 330 -3.03 -7.96 -14.76
C ASP A 330 -3.89 -7.96 -16.05
N PRO A 331 -3.30 -7.70 -17.22
CA PRO A 331 -4.03 -7.67 -18.50
C PRO A 331 -4.67 -9.00 -18.92
N ASP A 332 -4.18 -10.15 -18.45
CA ASP A 332 -4.72 -11.47 -18.84
C ASP A 332 -6.10 -11.74 -18.23
N CYS A 333 -6.47 -10.98 -17.20
CA CYS A 333 -7.85 -10.87 -16.70
C CYS A 333 -8.87 -10.42 -17.76
N LEU A 334 -8.43 -9.66 -18.77
CA LEU A 334 -9.24 -9.28 -19.93
C LEU A 334 -9.28 -10.46 -20.91
N VAL A 335 -10.23 -11.38 -20.68
CA VAL A 335 -10.31 -12.67 -21.39
C VAL A 335 -10.86 -12.50 -22.81
N SER A 336 -11.96 -11.77 -22.97
CA SER A 336 -12.56 -11.47 -24.27
C SER A 336 -13.49 -10.25 -24.20
N HIS A 337 -14.10 -9.87 -25.33
CA HIS A 337 -15.15 -8.85 -25.36
C HIS A 337 -16.38 -9.22 -24.52
N ASP A 338 -16.62 -10.52 -24.26
CA ASP A 338 -17.73 -10.98 -23.45
C ASP A 338 -17.33 -11.27 -22.01
N ALA A 339 -16.12 -11.80 -21.75
CA ALA A 339 -15.72 -12.29 -20.43
C ALA A 339 -14.55 -11.50 -19.82
N ILE A 340 -14.65 -11.18 -18.52
CA ILE A 340 -13.59 -10.59 -17.71
C ILE A 340 -13.44 -11.35 -16.39
N ARG A 341 -12.20 -11.67 -16.01
CA ARG A 341 -11.87 -12.21 -14.70
C ARG A 341 -11.44 -11.06 -13.79
N HIS A 342 -12.12 -10.83 -12.68
CA HIS A 342 -11.82 -9.70 -11.79
C HIS A 342 -12.18 -10.04 -10.35
N ARG A 343 -11.73 -9.22 -9.40
CA ARG A 343 -12.13 -9.34 -7.99
C ARG A 343 -13.13 -8.24 -7.65
N PRO A 344 -14.39 -8.58 -7.33
CA PRO A 344 -15.36 -7.60 -6.88
C PRO A 344 -14.90 -6.86 -5.62
N VAL A 345 -15.33 -5.62 -5.44
CA VAL A 345 -15.02 -4.84 -4.24
C VAL A 345 -15.53 -5.57 -3.00
N GLY A 346 -14.65 -5.75 -2.00
CA GLY A 346 -14.95 -6.47 -0.76
C GLY A 346 -14.89 -8.00 -0.86
N ALA A 347 -14.75 -8.58 -2.06
CA ALA A 347 -14.59 -10.01 -2.23
C ALA A 347 -13.15 -10.47 -1.98
N LYS A 348 -12.99 -11.73 -1.57
CA LYS A 348 -11.68 -12.40 -1.43
C LYS A 348 -11.24 -13.06 -2.74
N ASP A 349 -12.18 -13.67 -3.44
CA ASP A 349 -11.93 -14.50 -4.62
C ASP A 349 -12.23 -13.77 -5.93
N GLU A 350 -11.53 -14.16 -6.99
CA GLU A 350 -11.85 -13.73 -8.35
C GLU A 350 -13.17 -14.35 -8.82
N VAL A 351 -13.87 -13.62 -9.69
CA VAL A 351 -15.03 -14.09 -10.44
C VAL A 351 -14.83 -13.83 -11.92
N VAL A 352 -15.50 -14.62 -12.76
CA VAL A 352 -15.65 -14.31 -14.19
C VAL A 352 -17.02 -13.68 -14.41
N SER A 353 -17.04 -12.49 -14.99
CA SER A 353 -18.27 -11.79 -15.38
C SER A 353 -18.40 -11.78 -16.90
N HIS A 354 -19.62 -12.03 -17.38
CA HIS A 354 -19.98 -12.00 -18.80
C HIS A 354 -20.74 -10.71 -19.14
N GLY A 355 -20.76 -10.31 -20.42
CA GLY A 355 -21.41 -9.07 -20.87
C GLY A 355 -20.84 -7.80 -20.23
N TRP A 356 -19.55 -7.80 -19.85
CA TRP A 356 -18.94 -6.68 -19.12
C TRP A 356 -18.62 -5.46 -19.99
N LEU A 357 -18.40 -5.67 -21.30
CA LEU A 357 -18.09 -4.63 -22.27
C LEU A 357 -19.32 -4.32 -23.14
N PRO A 358 -19.67 -3.04 -23.40
CA PRO A 358 -20.80 -2.71 -24.25
C PRO A 358 -20.63 -3.23 -25.69
N ALA A 359 -21.61 -3.98 -26.18
CA ALA A 359 -21.57 -4.65 -27.48
C ALA A 359 -21.69 -3.70 -28.69
N GLU A 360 -22.45 -2.59 -28.56
CA GLU A 360 -22.72 -1.62 -29.64
C GLU A 360 -22.49 -0.16 -29.17
N GLY A 361 -22.35 0.80 -30.10
CA GLY A 361 -22.14 2.23 -29.78
C GLY A 361 -20.75 2.64 -29.25
N PRO A 362 -20.48 3.88 -28.85
CA PRO A 362 -19.18 4.25 -28.26
C PRO A 362 -18.93 3.51 -26.93
N VAL A 363 -17.68 3.11 -26.65
CA VAL A 363 -17.23 2.51 -25.39
C VAL A 363 -16.25 3.46 -24.71
N ARG A 364 -16.61 3.96 -23.53
CA ARG A 364 -15.78 4.90 -22.76
C ARG A 364 -15.33 4.25 -21.46
N VAL A 365 -14.06 3.88 -21.38
CA VAL A 365 -13.48 3.22 -20.21
C VAL A 365 -12.70 4.26 -19.42
N GLY A 366 -13.03 4.44 -18.14
CA GLY A 366 -12.12 5.10 -17.20
C GLY A 366 -11.10 4.08 -16.72
N LEU A 367 -9.81 4.41 -16.77
CA LEU A 367 -8.74 3.51 -16.38
C LEU A 367 -7.87 4.17 -15.32
N THR A 368 -7.57 3.45 -14.24
CA THR A 368 -6.55 3.84 -13.26
C THR A 368 -5.77 2.61 -12.80
N SER A 369 -4.65 2.83 -12.12
CA SER A 369 -3.85 1.76 -11.55
C SER A 369 -3.28 2.11 -10.19
N GLY A 370 -3.05 1.09 -9.37
CA GLY A 370 -2.45 1.29 -8.06
C GLY A 370 -0.98 1.67 -8.12
N ALA A 371 -0.48 2.24 -7.01
CA ALA A 371 0.90 2.70 -6.84
C ALA A 371 2.00 1.65 -7.10
N SER A 372 1.65 0.37 -7.15
CA SER A 372 2.53 -0.76 -7.41
C SER A 372 2.40 -1.33 -8.83
N THR A 373 1.70 -0.65 -9.75
CA THR A 373 1.45 -1.17 -11.11
C THR A 373 2.32 -0.45 -12.14
N PRO A 374 3.15 -1.16 -12.91
CA PRO A 374 3.99 -0.53 -13.93
C PRO A 374 3.21 -0.13 -15.18
N ASP A 375 3.74 0.87 -15.92
CA ASP A 375 3.12 1.46 -17.11
C ASP A 375 2.92 0.42 -18.24
N ASN A 376 3.82 -0.56 -18.36
CA ASN A 376 3.71 -1.61 -19.38
C ASN A 376 2.45 -2.49 -19.20
N LEU A 377 2.01 -2.77 -17.97
CA LEU A 377 0.77 -3.50 -17.72
C LEU A 377 -0.46 -2.64 -18.04
N VAL A 378 -0.41 -1.34 -17.74
CA VAL A 378 -1.47 -0.40 -18.11
C VAL A 378 -1.62 -0.34 -19.65
N ALA A 379 -0.50 -0.24 -20.37
CA ALA A 379 -0.48 -0.23 -21.83
C ALA A 379 -1.06 -1.54 -22.41
N ALA A 380 -0.63 -2.68 -21.91
CA ALA A 380 -1.13 -3.98 -22.36
C ALA A 380 -2.63 -4.17 -22.12
N ALA A 381 -3.19 -3.60 -21.04
CA ALA A 381 -4.62 -3.58 -20.81
C ALA A 381 -5.36 -2.73 -21.87
N ILE A 382 -4.80 -1.56 -22.23
CA ILE A 382 -5.35 -0.70 -23.29
C ILE A 382 -5.29 -1.39 -24.65
N ASP A 383 -4.19 -2.07 -24.98
CA ASP A 383 -4.05 -2.83 -26.23
C ASP A 383 -5.09 -3.95 -26.34
N ARG A 384 -5.34 -4.68 -25.23
CA ARG A 384 -6.39 -5.70 -25.17
C ARG A 384 -7.78 -5.11 -25.35
N LEU A 385 -8.10 -3.99 -24.67
CA LEU A 385 -9.35 -3.26 -24.85
C LEU A 385 -9.54 -2.83 -26.30
N ASN A 386 -8.50 -2.26 -26.92
CA ASN A 386 -8.50 -1.83 -28.31
C ASN A 386 -8.79 -3.01 -29.25
N ALA A 387 -8.14 -4.15 -29.01
CA ALA A 387 -8.36 -5.38 -29.76
C ALA A 387 -9.74 -6.02 -29.55
N PHE A 388 -10.47 -5.69 -28.48
CA PHE A 388 -11.85 -6.15 -28.29
C PHE A 388 -12.86 -5.24 -28.96
N CYS A 389 -12.60 -3.93 -28.97
CA CYS A 389 -13.49 -2.92 -29.52
C CYS A 389 -13.38 -2.76 -31.04
N ASN A 390 -12.25 -3.06 -31.67
CA ASN A 390 -12.01 -2.76 -33.08
C ASN A 390 -11.84 -4.00 -33.97
N ARG A 391 -12.60 -5.06 -33.67
CA ARG A 391 -12.68 -6.28 -34.49
C ARG A 391 -13.75 -6.21 -35.57
#